data_AF-A0A355VAL4-F1
#
_entry.id   AF-A0A355VAL4-F1
#
_cell.length_a   1.000
_cell.length_b   1.000
_cell.length_c   1.000
_cell.angle_alpha   90.00
_cell.angle_beta   90.00
_cell.angle_gamma   90.00
#
_symmetry.space_group_name_H-M   'P 1'
#
loop_
_entity.id
_entity.type
_entity.pdbx_description
1 polymer ?
#
loop_
_entity_poly.entity_id
_entity_poly.type
_entity_poly.pdbx_seq_one_letter_code
_entity_poly.pdbx_strand_id
1 'polypeptide(L)'
;VADIEPLAQSEAVAELEAPSEAVTALAATASDETTSLPEPDPWPAIVAERREAFIDWFYGEDRGSFALQILSVGEHETDYLSDALRTMQRAGLIDLTFTCLVPGAGGPMWRVIYGSFDTVDAARSNISTLPSAFTVNVPFVQNVNRLECL
;
A
#
# COMPACT_ATOMS: atom_id res chain seq x y z
N VAL A 1 35.81 23.76 -34.77
CA VAL A 1 34.94 23.26 -35.84
C VAL A 1 33.77 22.63 -35.11
N ALA A 2 32.77 23.42 -34.69
CA ALA A 2 31.59 23.84 -35.46
C ALA A 2 30.65 22.61 -35.61
N ASP A 3 29.40 22.57 -35.16
CA ASP A 3 28.23 23.47 -35.31
C ASP A 3 27.24 23.10 -34.17
N ILE A 4 26.59 23.98 -33.39
CA ILE A 4 25.60 25.05 -33.65
C ILE A 4 24.32 24.54 -34.36
N GLU A 5 23.19 24.82 -33.70
CA GLU A 5 21.78 24.53 -34.04
C GLU A 5 21.37 24.88 -35.49
N PRO A 6 20.16 24.47 -35.89
CA PRO A 6 19.22 25.54 -36.17
C PRO A 6 17.81 25.35 -35.58
N LEU A 7 17.35 26.43 -34.97
CA LEU A 7 15.96 26.84 -34.82
C LEU A 7 15.26 26.86 -36.20
N ALA A 8 14.01 26.40 -36.24
CA ALA A 8 13.03 26.84 -37.22
C ALA A 8 11.70 27.13 -36.51
N GLN A 9 11.44 28.43 -36.35
CA GLN A 9 10.15 29.03 -36.06
C GLN A 9 9.32 29.17 -37.35
N SER A 10 8.06 29.58 -37.16
CA SER A 10 7.15 30.31 -38.07
C SER A 10 5.87 29.56 -38.44
N GLU A 11 4.71 29.95 -37.87
CA GLU A 11 3.69 30.90 -38.40
C GLU A 11 2.52 30.07 -39.01
N ALA A 12 1.22 30.38 -38.97
CA ALA A 12 0.39 31.59 -38.81
C ALA A 12 -0.99 31.12 -38.24
N VAL A 13 -1.67 31.80 -37.30
CA VAL A 13 -2.51 33.02 -37.35
C VAL A 13 -3.75 32.96 -38.26
N ALA A 14 -4.91 33.08 -37.60
CA ALA A 14 -6.24 33.57 -38.01
C ALA A 14 -7.01 32.72 -39.07
N GLU A 15 -8.34 32.65 -39.10
CA GLU A 15 -9.34 33.65 -38.74
C GLU A 15 -10.73 33.00 -38.55
N LEU A 16 -11.54 33.70 -37.76
CA LEU A 16 -12.97 33.57 -37.44
C LEU A 16 -13.90 32.88 -38.44
N GLU A 17 -14.83 32.06 -37.92
CA GLU A 17 -16.28 32.23 -38.16
C GLU A 17 -17.10 31.82 -36.92
N ALA A 18 -17.72 32.81 -36.28
CA ALA A 18 -19.02 32.68 -35.59
C ALA A 18 -20.02 33.47 -36.46
N PRO A 19 -21.36 33.37 -36.31
CA PRO A 19 -22.13 32.84 -35.18
C PRO A 19 -23.36 31.98 -35.60
N SER A 20 -24.03 31.30 -34.66
CA SER A 20 -25.50 31.32 -34.60
C SER A 20 -26.03 30.58 -33.37
N GLU A 21 -27.11 31.12 -32.84
CA GLU A 21 -27.83 30.82 -31.62
C GLU A 21 -28.38 29.39 -31.52
N ALA A 22 -28.37 28.84 -30.31
CA ALA A 22 -29.52 28.11 -29.77
C ALA A 22 -29.41 28.03 -28.23
N VAL A 23 -30.14 28.92 -27.57
CA VAL A 23 -30.43 28.84 -26.14
C VAL A 23 -31.23 27.58 -25.88
N THR A 24 -30.70 26.60 -25.14
CA THR A 24 -31.53 25.58 -24.49
C THR A 24 -30.87 25.12 -23.20
N ALA A 25 -31.48 25.59 -22.10
CA ALA A 25 -31.52 25.00 -20.77
C ALA A 25 -30.43 23.96 -20.41
N LEU A 26 -29.34 24.43 -19.81
CA LEU A 26 -28.60 23.59 -18.86
C LEU A 26 -29.48 23.46 -17.62
N ALA A 27 -30.30 22.41 -17.61
CA ALA A 27 -30.77 21.84 -16.37
C ALA A 27 -29.52 21.52 -15.54
N ALA A 28 -29.33 22.29 -14.46
CA ALA A 28 -28.45 21.90 -13.39
C ALA A 28 -29.01 20.59 -12.83
N THR A 29 -28.54 19.45 -13.37
CA THR A 29 -28.46 18.24 -12.57
C THR A 29 -27.40 18.57 -11.53
N ALA A 30 -27.87 19.09 -10.39
CA ALA A 30 -27.19 18.86 -9.14
C ALA A 30 -26.98 17.34 -9.10
N SER A 31 -25.78 16.92 -9.47
CA SER A 31 -25.25 15.65 -9.00
C SER A 31 -25.33 15.80 -7.50
N ASP A 32 -26.36 15.17 -6.94
CA ASP A 32 -26.41 14.74 -5.57
C ASP A 32 -25.21 13.80 -5.41
N GLU A 33 -24.02 14.39 -5.30
CA GLU A 33 -22.90 13.76 -4.65
C GLU A 33 -23.33 13.73 -3.19
N THR A 34 -24.21 12.78 -2.87
CA THR A 34 -24.20 12.14 -1.58
C THR A 34 -22.77 11.66 -1.40
N THR A 35 -21.94 12.55 -0.85
CA THR A 35 -20.70 12.21 -0.18
C THR A 35 -21.15 11.31 0.97
N SER A 36 -21.37 10.03 0.66
CA SER A 36 -21.33 8.99 1.67
C SER A 36 -19.94 9.11 2.26
N LEU A 37 -19.87 9.74 3.44
CA LEU A 37 -18.70 9.64 4.29
C LEU A 37 -18.37 8.15 4.34
N PRO A 38 -17.14 7.74 3.96
CA PRO A 38 -16.78 6.34 4.03
C PRO A 38 -17.09 5.89 5.45
N GLU A 39 -17.85 4.81 5.58
CA GLU A 39 -18.06 4.18 6.88
C GLU A 39 -16.68 3.98 7.50
N PRO A 40 -16.46 4.41 8.76
CA PRO A 40 -15.16 4.30 9.36
C PRO A 40 -14.74 2.83 9.28
N ASP A 41 -13.58 2.56 8.68
CA ASP A 41 -13.01 1.23 8.68
C ASP A 41 -13.10 0.67 10.10
N PRO A 42 -13.50 -0.60 10.27
CA PRO A 42 -13.60 -1.21 11.60
C PRO A 42 -12.23 -1.31 12.30
N TRP A 43 -11.15 -0.89 11.63
CA TRP A 43 -9.78 -1.03 12.08
C TRP A 43 -9.09 0.34 12.21
N PRO A 44 -8.07 0.44 13.09
CA PRO A 44 -7.23 1.62 13.17
C PRO A 44 -6.61 1.98 11.81
N ALA A 45 -6.51 3.26 11.50
CA ALA A 45 -6.03 3.75 10.19
C ALA A 45 -4.70 3.12 9.75
N ILE A 46 -3.74 2.96 10.67
CA ILE A 46 -2.45 2.33 10.37
C ILE A 46 -2.58 0.85 9.94
N VAL A 47 -3.58 0.13 10.46
CA VAL A 47 -3.85 -1.26 10.07
C VAL A 47 -4.46 -1.31 8.68
N ALA A 48 -5.46 -0.46 8.41
CA ALA A 48 -6.07 -0.36 7.07
C ALA A 48 -5.03 0.01 6.01
N GLU A 49 -4.23 1.04 6.27
CA GLU A 49 -3.17 1.52 5.38
C GLU A 49 -2.11 0.43 5.08
N ARG A 50 -1.73 -0.36 6.09
CA ARG A 50 -0.77 -1.46 5.90
C ARG A 50 -1.37 -2.71 5.28
N ARG A 51 -2.68 -2.89 5.37
CA ARG A 51 -3.42 -3.91 4.62
C ARG A 51 -3.53 -3.55 3.14
N GLU A 52 -3.83 -2.31 2.81
CA GLU A 52 -3.82 -1.85 1.42
C GLU A 52 -2.43 -1.96 0.81
N ALA A 53 -1.40 -1.50 1.53
CA ALA A 53 -0.01 -1.66 1.10
C ALA A 53 0.39 -3.13 0.89
N PHE A 54 -0.16 -4.06 1.67
CA PHE A 54 0.05 -5.49 1.45
C PHE A 54 -0.47 -5.92 0.08
N ILE A 55 -1.66 -5.47 -0.31
CA ILE A 55 -2.30 -5.83 -1.58
C ILE A 55 -1.42 -5.35 -2.75
N ASP A 56 -1.03 -4.07 -2.73
CA ASP A 56 -0.18 -3.48 -3.77
C ASP A 56 1.17 -4.21 -3.87
N TRP A 57 1.80 -4.46 -2.72
CA TRP A 57 3.05 -5.19 -2.65
C TRP A 57 2.89 -6.63 -3.18
N PHE A 58 1.91 -7.38 -2.68
CA PHE A 58 1.72 -8.79 -3.01
C PHE A 58 1.43 -9.04 -4.49
N TYR A 59 0.72 -8.12 -5.16
CA TYR A 59 0.44 -8.23 -6.60
C TYR A 59 1.57 -7.65 -7.48
N GLY A 60 2.42 -6.79 -6.95
CA GLY A 60 3.58 -6.21 -7.66
C GLY A 60 4.89 -6.99 -7.49
N GLU A 61 5.01 -7.80 -6.44
CA GLU A 61 6.25 -8.48 -6.05
C GLU A 61 6.54 -9.73 -6.89
N ASP A 62 7.84 -10.04 -7.06
CA ASP A 62 8.25 -11.31 -7.64
C ASP A 62 7.84 -12.46 -6.71
N ARG A 63 7.13 -13.42 -7.28
CA ARG A 63 6.71 -14.67 -6.65
C ARG A 63 7.91 -15.39 -6.02
N GLY A 64 9.15 -15.17 -6.47
CA GLY A 64 10.36 -15.77 -5.88
C GLY A 64 10.76 -15.29 -4.47
N SER A 65 10.23 -14.17 -3.99
CA SER A 65 10.73 -13.48 -2.80
C SER A 65 10.37 -14.16 -1.47
N PHE A 66 11.07 -13.76 -0.42
CA PHE A 66 10.90 -14.17 0.96
C PHE A 66 10.60 -12.97 1.86
N ALA A 67 9.80 -13.17 2.90
CA ALA A 67 9.47 -12.16 3.88
C ALA A 67 9.53 -12.73 5.30
N LEU A 68 9.61 -11.87 6.30
CA LEU A 68 9.58 -12.27 7.71
C LEU A 68 8.18 -12.15 8.27
N GLN A 69 7.60 -13.24 8.78
CA GLN A 69 6.44 -13.14 9.67
C GLN A 69 6.93 -12.80 11.08
N ILE A 70 6.56 -11.62 11.58
CA ILE A 70 7.06 -11.09 12.86
C ILE A 70 6.03 -11.11 13.98
N LEU A 71 4.74 -11.18 13.63
CA LEU A 71 3.64 -11.20 14.58
C LEU A 71 2.41 -11.89 13.97
N SER A 72 1.64 -12.57 14.82
CA SER A 72 0.28 -13.01 14.48
C SER A 72 -0.62 -12.88 15.70
N VAL A 73 -1.77 -12.24 15.53
CA VAL A 73 -2.71 -11.87 16.61
C VAL A 73 -4.14 -12.09 16.15
N GLY A 74 -5.08 -12.26 17.08
CA GLY A 74 -6.49 -12.43 16.72
C GLY A 74 -7.06 -11.22 15.99
N GLU A 75 -8.09 -11.43 15.16
CA GLU A 75 -8.79 -10.35 14.44
C GLU A 75 -9.24 -9.20 15.35
N HIS A 76 -9.64 -9.52 16.59
CA HIS A 76 -10.12 -8.54 17.58
C HIS A 76 -8.99 -7.82 18.35
N GLU A 77 -7.73 -8.19 18.15
CA GLU A 77 -6.56 -7.59 18.83
C GLU A 77 -5.97 -6.41 18.04
N THR A 78 -6.84 -5.62 17.38
CA THR A 78 -6.43 -4.52 16.49
C THR A 78 -5.67 -3.40 17.19
N ASP A 79 -5.95 -3.14 18.47
CA ASP A 79 -5.20 -2.16 19.26
C ASP A 79 -3.74 -2.59 19.45
N TYR A 80 -3.52 -3.87 19.81
CA TYR A 80 -2.18 -4.42 19.96
C TYR A 80 -1.43 -4.47 18.62
N LEU A 81 -2.13 -4.80 17.53
CA LEU A 81 -1.58 -4.71 16.18
C LEU A 81 -1.18 -3.27 15.82
N SER A 82 -2.02 -2.29 16.12
CA SER A 82 -1.75 -0.87 15.86
C SER A 82 -0.49 -0.39 16.60
N ASP A 83 -0.32 -0.79 17.87
CA ASP A 83 0.87 -0.45 18.64
C ASP A 83 2.14 -1.16 18.14
N ALA A 84 2.01 -2.39 17.63
CA ALA A 84 3.09 -3.07 16.92
C ALA A 84 3.50 -2.30 15.65
N LEU A 85 2.55 -1.90 14.81
CA LEU A 85 2.83 -1.12 13.59
C LEU A 85 3.46 0.24 13.91
N ARG A 86 2.99 0.94 14.95
CA ARG A 86 3.63 2.17 15.44
C ARG A 86 5.05 1.95 15.93
N THR A 87 5.35 0.77 16.44
CA THR A 87 6.72 0.40 16.84
C THR A 87 7.62 0.20 15.62
N MET A 88 7.12 -0.43 14.56
CA MET A 88 7.82 -0.51 13.27
C MET A 88 8.00 0.88 12.63
N GLN A 89 6.99 1.75 12.74
CA GLN A 89 7.06 3.14 12.27
C GLN A 89 8.14 3.95 13.00
N ARG A 90 8.19 3.89 14.32
CA ARG A 90 9.25 4.55 15.11
C ARG A 90 10.65 4.03 14.80
N ALA A 91 10.76 2.77 14.36
CA ALA A 91 12.00 2.17 13.92
C ALA A 91 12.36 2.48 12.45
N GLY A 92 11.49 3.18 11.71
CA GLY A 92 11.70 3.48 10.29
C GLY A 92 11.53 2.26 9.37
N LEU A 93 10.80 1.23 9.82
CA LEU A 93 10.61 -0.04 9.09
C LEU A 93 9.20 -0.21 8.51
N ILE A 94 8.31 0.77 8.71
CA ILE A 94 6.89 0.66 8.37
C ILE A 94 6.61 0.56 6.86
N ASP A 95 7.50 1.11 6.03
CA ASP A 95 7.34 1.11 4.57
C ASP A 95 7.51 -0.30 3.97
N LEU A 96 8.24 -1.16 4.67
CA LEU A 96 8.42 -2.57 4.34
C LEU A 96 7.64 -3.48 5.29
N THR A 97 6.69 -2.93 6.06
CA THR A 97 5.86 -3.71 6.96
C THR A 97 4.44 -3.75 6.43
N PHE A 98 3.90 -4.96 6.32
CA PHE A 98 2.61 -5.24 5.74
C PHE A 98 1.76 -6.05 6.69
N THR A 99 0.43 -5.96 6.55
CA THR A 99 -0.49 -6.76 7.36
C THR A 99 -1.57 -7.38 6.52
N CYS A 100 -1.99 -8.60 6.84
CA CYS A 100 -3.17 -9.19 6.23
C CYS A 100 -3.91 -10.11 7.19
N LEU A 101 -5.21 -10.31 6.95
CA LEU A 101 -6.00 -11.30 7.66
C LEU A 101 -5.81 -12.67 7.03
N VAL A 102 -5.63 -13.68 7.86
CA VAL A 102 -5.44 -15.07 7.43
C VAL A 102 -6.41 -15.97 8.19
N PRO A 103 -6.87 -17.09 7.61
CA PRO A 103 -7.65 -18.07 8.36
C PRO A 103 -6.78 -18.68 9.47
N GLY A 104 -7.30 -18.71 10.69
CA GLY A 104 -6.68 -19.36 11.84
C GLY A 104 -7.59 -20.44 12.44
N ALA A 105 -6.99 -21.36 13.20
CA ALA A 105 -7.73 -22.47 13.83
C ALA A 105 -8.82 -21.99 14.81
N GLY A 106 -8.65 -20.81 15.41
CA GLY A 106 -9.60 -20.18 16.33
C GLY A 106 -10.41 -19.02 15.73
N GLY A 107 -10.35 -18.84 14.40
CA GLY A 107 -10.92 -17.68 13.70
C GLY A 107 -9.86 -16.91 12.91
N PRO A 108 -10.26 -15.84 12.20
CA PRO A 108 -9.33 -15.00 11.45
C PRO A 108 -8.25 -14.39 12.37
N MET A 109 -7.04 -14.30 11.85
CA MET A 109 -5.89 -13.73 12.55
C MET A 109 -5.20 -12.70 11.68
N TRP A 110 -4.76 -11.60 12.27
CA TRP A 110 -3.84 -10.69 11.62
C TRP A 110 -2.45 -11.29 11.59
N ARG A 111 -1.81 -11.20 10.44
CA ARG A 111 -0.41 -11.53 10.22
C ARG A 111 0.35 -10.25 9.90
N VAL A 112 1.48 -10.03 10.56
CA VAL A 112 2.40 -8.94 10.25
C VAL A 112 3.64 -9.49 9.58
N ILE A 113 3.95 -8.91 8.43
CA ILE A 113 5.01 -9.34 7.53
C ILE A 113 5.98 -8.17 7.35
N TYR A 114 7.28 -8.46 7.35
CA TYR A 114 8.32 -7.46 7.16
C TYR A 114 9.30 -7.88 6.05
N GLY A 115 9.56 -6.93 5.16
CA GLY A 115 10.54 -7.00 4.09
C GLY A 115 10.12 -7.82 2.88
N SER A 116 10.89 -7.66 1.82
CA SER A 116 10.97 -8.56 0.67
C SER A 116 12.44 -8.85 0.41
N PHE A 117 12.80 -10.13 0.32
CA PHE A 117 14.18 -10.59 0.26
C PHE A 117 14.32 -11.68 -0.80
N ASP A 118 15.37 -11.60 -1.61
CA ASP A 118 15.62 -12.58 -2.68
C ASP A 118 15.97 -13.98 -2.14
N THR A 119 16.48 -14.07 -0.91
CA THR A 119 16.95 -15.33 -0.32
C THR A 119 16.52 -15.49 1.13
N VAL A 120 16.40 -16.74 1.57
CA VAL A 120 16.13 -17.11 2.96
C VAL A 120 17.20 -16.54 3.90
N ASP A 121 18.47 -16.58 3.49
CA ASP A 121 19.58 -16.09 4.32
C ASP A 121 19.51 -14.57 4.50
N ALA A 122 19.20 -13.81 3.43
CA ALA A 122 19.00 -12.37 3.52
C ALA A 122 17.84 -12.02 4.47
N ALA A 123 16.72 -12.75 4.39
CA ALA A 123 15.60 -12.57 5.31
C ALA A 123 16.01 -12.87 6.76
N ARG A 124 16.71 -13.99 7.02
CA ARG A 124 17.15 -14.35 8.37
C ARG A 124 18.11 -13.34 8.98
N SER A 125 19.08 -12.85 8.21
CA SER A 125 20.04 -11.84 8.68
C SER A 125 19.34 -10.55 9.12
N ASN A 126 18.21 -10.21 8.50
CA ASN A 126 17.39 -9.05 8.85
C ASN A 126 16.57 -9.21 10.13
N ILE A 127 16.46 -10.40 10.74
CA ILE A 127 15.77 -10.55 12.03
C ILE A 127 16.45 -9.68 13.12
N SER A 128 17.77 -9.50 13.02
CA SER A 128 18.55 -8.67 13.95
C SER A 128 18.25 -7.17 13.88
N THR A 129 17.61 -6.69 12.81
CA THR A 129 17.24 -5.28 12.64
C THR A 129 15.87 -4.96 13.21
N LEU A 130 15.08 -5.98 13.54
CA LEU A 130 13.77 -5.82 14.13
C LEU A 130 13.86 -5.27 15.56
N PRO A 131 12.91 -4.42 15.98
CA PRO A 131 12.77 -4.03 17.38
C PRO A 131 12.66 -5.25 18.28
N SER A 132 13.22 -5.17 19.49
CA SER A 132 13.23 -6.28 20.46
C SER A 132 11.83 -6.80 20.84
N ALA A 133 10.80 -5.97 20.67
CA ALA A 133 9.40 -6.36 20.84
C ALA A 133 8.96 -7.49 19.88
N PHE A 134 9.64 -7.67 18.75
CA PHE A 134 9.31 -8.68 17.75
C PHE A 134 10.21 -9.92 17.83
N THR A 135 11.44 -9.79 18.33
CA THR A 135 12.37 -10.93 18.43
C THR A 135 11.89 -11.99 19.42
N VAL A 136 11.12 -11.60 20.43
CA VAL A 136 10.47 -12.53 21.38
C VAL A 136 9.43 -13.44 20.74
N ASN A 137 8.85 -13.04 19.60
CA ASN A 137 7.84 -13.82 18.88
C ASN A 137 8.46 -14.83 17.91
N VAL A 138 9.78 -15.01 17.96
CA VAL A 138 10.57 -15.90 17.08
C VAL A 138 10.22 -15.67 15.60
N PRO A 139 10.57 -14.49 15.04
CA PRO A 139 10.30 -14.19 13.63
C PRO A 139 10.85 -15.28 12.72
N PHE A 140 10.09 -15.63 11.68
CA PHE A 140 10.48 -16.69 10.78
C PHE A 140 10.26 -16.31 9.33
N VAL A 141 11.08 -16.91 8.46
CA VAL A 141 11.04 -16.68 7.03
C VAL A 141 9.87 -17.43 6.41
N GLN A 142 9.11 -16.72 5.58
CA GLN A 142 8.09 -17.28 4.72
C GLN A 142 8.41 -16.96 3.26
N ASN A 143 8.04 -17.87 2.36
CA ASN A 143 8.04 -17.58 0.95
C ASN A 143 6.78 -16.80 0.59
N VAL A 144 6.92 -15.72 -0.17
CA VAL A 144 5.81 -14.82 -0.52
C VAL A 144 4.69 -15.57 -1.26
N ASN A 145 5.00 -16.57 -2.10
CA ASN A 145 3.96 -17.38 -2.77
C ASN A 145 3.04 -18.17 -1.83
N ARG A 146 3.47 -18.39 -0.59
CA ARG A 146 2.70 -19.15 0.41
C ARG A 146 1.90 -18.23 1.33
N LEU A 147 1.93 -16.93 1.09
CA LEU A 147 1.07 -16.00 1.78
C LEU A 147 -0.34 -16.15 1.22
N GLU A 148 -1.26 -16.47 2.12
CA GLU A 148 -2.68 -16.53 1.85
C GLU A 148 -3.33 -15.50 2.75
N CYS A 149 -4.08 -14.57 2.16
CA CYS A 149 -4.81 -13.54 2.87
C CYS A 149 -6.28 -13.57 2.45
N LEU A 150 -7.17 -13.22 3.39
CA LEU A 150 -8.63 -13.17 3.23
C LEU A 150 -9.09 -11.92 2.49
#